data_AF-A0A838S5G0-F1
#
_entry.id   AF-A0A838S5G0-F1
#
_cell.length_a   1.000
_cell.length_b   1.000
_cell.length_c   1.000
_cell.angle_alpha   90.00
_cell.angle_beta   90.00
_cell.angle_gamma   90.00
#
_symmetry.space_group_name_H-M   'P 1'
#
loop_
_entity.id
_entity.type
_entity.pdbx_description
1 polymer ?
#
loop_
_entity_poly.entity_id
_entity_poly.type
_entity_poly.pdbx_seq_one_letter_code
_entity_poly.pdbx_strand_id
1 'polypeptide(L)'
;LSLLSFVWLELAAPDGSSTSVLLGFFIAYAAVHLSAALVFGRHWFGTGDGFEVYSTMVAALSPLGRRDDGRLVLRNPLDGAATFGPAPGIVALIAVLLGSTFFDSISGTPAWIRTTQGLDIPEVLTSTLGLLVVIAAVAAGFVVATLLAGRIGQQGRQPVPGLLAHSVIPIIVGYVVAHYFSLLLFEGQRAVILLSDPLDTGANLLGAAGAAVDYGMVTVTTIALVQVVAVVAGHVLAVVSAHDRAVALFPLTQAVVGQLPLMAMMALYTIGGLTLLFAT
;
A
#
# COMPACT_ATOMS: atom_id res chain seq x y z
N LEU A 1 -7.52 -9.10 -5.31
CA LEU A 1 -7.04 -10.48 -5.08
C LEU A 1 -5.61 -10.67 -5.56
N SER A 2 -5.25 -10.21 -6.76
CA SER A 2 -3.87 -10.20 -7.30
C SER A 2 -2.85 -9.52 -6.38
N LEU A 3 -3.16 -8.35 -5.80
CA LEU A 3 -2.28 -7.74 -4.78
C LEU A 3 -2.21 -8.56 -3.49
N LEU A 4 -3.33 -9.16 -3.06
CA LEU A 4 -3.34 -10.01 -1.87
C LEU A 4 -2.43 -11.23 -2.06
N SER A 5 -2.44 -11.86 -3.25
CA SER A 5 -1.53 -12.95 -3.56
C SER A 5 -0.07 -12.51 -3.59
N PHE A 6 0.21 -11.27 -4.01
CA PHE A 6 1.56 -10.74 -3.98
C PHE A 6 2.05 -10.48 -2.55
N VAL A 7 1.27 -9.80 -1.71
CA VAL A 7 1.68 -9.58 -0.31
C VAL A 7 1.72 -10.88 0.50
N TRP A 8 0.95 -11.90 0.11
CA TRP A 8 1.08 -13.23 0.69
C TRP A 8 2.40 -13.91 0.29
N LEU A 9 2.81 -13.78 -0.99
CA LEU A 9 4.12 -14.23 -1.45
C LEU A 9 5.25 -13.57 -0.66
N GLU A 10 5.12 -12.27 -0.42
CA GLU A 10 6.11 -11.46 0.30
C GLU A 10 6.18 -11.81 1.80
N LEU A 11 5.04 -11.95 2.47
CA LEU A 11 4.97 -11.97 3.94
C LEU A 11 4.68 -13.32 4.57
N ALA A 12 4.27 -14.33 3.78
CA ALA A 12 3.84 -15.62 4.32
C ALA A 12 4.37 -16.83 3.54
N ALA A 13 4.70 -16.68 2.26
CA ALA A 13 5.14 -17.82 1.47
C ALA A 13 6.51 -18.36 1.94
N PRO A 14 6.66 -19.69 2.05
CA PRO A 14 7.97 -20.30 2.29
C PRO A 14 8.94 -19.94 1.17
N ASP A 15 10.16 -19.54 1.54
CA ASP A 15 11.21 -19.18 0.59
C ASP A 15 10.76 -18.17 -0.48
N GLY A 16 9.94 -17.18 -0.09
CA GLY A 16 9.31 -16.19 -0.97
C GLY A 16 10.30 -15.34 -1.80
N SER A 17 11.56 -15.28 -1.40
CA SER A 17 12.66 -14.60 -2.11
C SER A 17 13.47 -15.51 -3.03
N SER A 18 13.20 -16.82 -3.06
CA SER A 18 13.92 -17.77 -3.92
C SER A 18 13.55 -17.58 -5.40
N THR A 19 14.53 -17.77 -6.28
CA THR A 19 14.34 -17.59 -7.73
C THR A 19 13.23 -18.48 -8.29
N SER A 20 13.12 -19.73 -7.81
CA SER A 20 12.11 -20.67 -8.27
C SER A 20 10.69 -20.25 -7.88
N VAL A 21 10.49 -19.79 -6.64
CA VAL A 21 9.19 -19.33 -6.13
C VAL A 21 8.77 -18.04 -6.84
N LEU A 22 9.67 -17.06 -6.98
CA LEU A 22 9.40 -15.82 -7.69
C LEU A 22 9.08 -16.06 -9.17
N LEU A 23 9.87 -16.88 -9.87
CA LEU A 23 9.63 -17.21 -11.27
C LEU A 23 8.27 -17.91 -11.45
N GLY A 24 7.97 -18.90 -10.61
CA GLY A 24 6.69 -19.59 -10.62
C GLY A 24 5.51 -18.64 -10.39
N PHE A 25 5.64 -17.73 -9.42
CA PHE A 25 4.63 -16.72 -9.13
C PHE A 25 4.40 -15.79 -10.32
N PHE A 26 5.45 -15.20 -10.90
CA PHE A 26 5.30 -14.26 -12.02
C PHE A 26 4.78 -14.92 -13.30
N ILE A 27 5.17 -16.18 -13.57
CA ILE A 27 4.58 -16.96 -14.67
C ILE A 27 3.08 -17.19 -14.42
N ALA A 28 2.71 -17.62 -13.22
CA ALA A 28 1.30 -17.82 -12.87
C ALA A 28 0.50 -16.51 -12.93
N TYR A 29 1.08 -15.42 -12.43
CA TYR A 29 0.50 -14.07 -12.49
C TYR A 29 0.24 -13.67 -13.94
N ALA A 30 1.25 -13.75 -14.79
CA ALA A 30 1.12 -13.43 -16.21
C ALA A 30 0.07 -14.32 -16.90
N ALA A 31 0.09 -15.64 -16.64
CA ALA A 31 -0.87 -16.57 -17.21
C ALA A 31 -2.32 -16.24 -16.81
N VAL A 32 -2.57 -15.95 -15.53
CA VAL A 32 -3.90 -15.57 -15.02
C VAL A 32 -4.38 -14.26 -15.65
N HIS A 33 -3.53 -13.22 -15.64
CA HIS A 33 -3.92 -11.91 -16.15
C HIS A 33 -4.09 -11.90 -17.68
N LEU A 34 -3.25 -12.62 -18.43
CA LEU A 34 -3.40 -12.78 -19.87
C LEU A 34 -4.65 -13.60 -20.20
N SER A 35 -4.92 -14.70 -19.49
CA SER A 35 -6.12 -15.51 -19.70
C SER A 35 -7.40 -14.72 -19.44
N ALA A 36 -7.42 -13.95 -18.36
CA ALA A 36 -8.55 -13.07 -18.06
C ALA A 36 -8.70 -11.95 -19.10
N ALA A 37 -7.60 -11.40 -19.62
CA ALA A 37 -7.65 -10.43 -20.72
C ALA A 37 -8.15 -11.05 -22.04
N LEU A 38 -7.93 -12.34 -22.29
CA LEU A 38 -8.52 -13.05 -23.44
C LEU A 38 -10.05 -13.18 -23.33
N VAL A 39 -10.58 -13.34 -22.11
CA VAL A 39 -12.02 -13.50 -21.85
C VAL A 39 -12.74 -12.15 -21.75
N PHE A 40 -12.17 -11.20 -21.01
CA PHE A 40 -12.79 -9.91 -20.67
C PHE A 40 -12.25 -8.73 -21.49
N GLY A 41 -11.27 -8.96 -22.35
CA GLY A 41 -10.61 -7.93 -23.17
C GLY A 41 -9.58 -7.10 -22.41
N ARG A 42 -8.97 -6.13 -23.09
CA ARG A 42 -7.88 -5.28 -22.53
C ARG A 42 -8.28 -4.51 -21.28
N HIS A 43 -9.57 -4.22 -21.10
CA HIS A 43 -10.07 -3.47 -19.95
C HIS A 43 -9.89 -4.22 -18.63
N TRP A 44 -9.68 -5.54 -18.69
CA TRP A 44 -9.30 -6.35 -17.53
C TRP A 44 -8.12 -5.76 -16.76
N PHE A 45 -7.06 -5.30 -17.44
CA PHE A 45 -5.89 -4.77 -16.73
C PHE A 45 -6.23 -3.55 -15.87
N GLY A 46 -7.08 -2.65 -16.36
CA GLY A 46 -7.47 -1.46 -15.60
C GLY A 46 -8.33 -1.72 -14.35
N THR A 47 -8.82 -2.96 -14.14
CA THR A 47 -9.76 -3.28 -13.04
C THR A 47 -9.41 -4.54 -12.26
N GLY A 48 -8.80 -5.53 -12.90
CA GLY A 48 -8.44 -6.83 -12.32
C GLY A 48 -6.95 -6.99 -12.03
N ASP A 49 -6.07 -6.33 -12.80
CA ASP A 49 -4.63 -6.28 -12.50
C ASP A 49 -4.39 -5.41 -11.26
N GLY A 50 -3.85 -6.04 -10.23
CA GLY A 50 -3.67 -5.40 -8.95
C GLY A 50 -2.58 -4.34 -8.98
N PHE A 51 -1.51 -4.57 -9.74
CA PHE A 51 -0.43 -3.60 -9.89
C PHE A 51 -0.87 -2.41 -10.73
N GLU A 52 -1.68 -2.62 -11.77
CA GLU A 52 -2.23 -1.52 -12.59
C GLU A 52 -3.24 -0.67 -11.78
N VAL A 53 -4.10 -1.31 -10.99
CA VAL A 53 -5.03 -0.58 -10.11
C VAL A 53 -4.26 0.19 -9.03
N TYR A 54 -3.23 -0.42 -8.44
CA TYR A 54 -2.38 0.23 -7.46
C TYR A 54 -1.59 1.41 -8.05
N SER A 55 -0.97 1.23 -9.22
CA SER A 55 -0.22 2.28 -9.91
C SER A 55 -1.13 3.45 -10.30
N THR A 56 -2.34 3.17 -10.77
CA THR A 56 -3.36 4.18 -11.08
C THR A 56 -3.78 4.96 -9.83
N MET A 57 -3.98 4.26 -8.72
CA MET A 57 -4.31 4.90 -7.44
C MET A 57 -3.19 5.82 -6.94
N VAL A 58 -1.93 5.37 -7.00
CA VAL A 58 -0.77 6.20 -6.63
C VAL A 58 -0.60 7.38 -7.59
N ALA A 59 -0.80 7.16 -8.90
CA ALA A 59 -0.74 8.21 -9.91
C ALA A 59 -1.81 9.30 -9.72
N ALA A 60 -2.89 9.02 -8.96
CA ALA A 60 -3.86 10.04 -8.57
C ALA A 60 -3.21 11.18 -7.76
N LEU A 61 -2.15 10.89 -6.99
CA LEU A 61 -1.34 11.89 -6.27
C LEU A 61 -0.18 12.47 -7.09
N SER A 62 -0.09 12.16 -8.38
CA SER A 62 0.94 12.76 -9.24
C SER A 62 0.69 14.26 -9.43
N PRO A 63 1.72 15.12 -9.27
CA PRO A 63 1.62 16.54 -9.62
C PRO A 63 1.50 16.74 -11.15
N LEU A 64 1.80 15.71 -11.94
CA LEU A 64 1.60 15.70 -13.39
C LEU A 64 0.25 15.06 -13.72
N GLY A 65 -0.65 15.85 -14.28
CA GLY A 65 -1.94 15.41 -14.82
C GLY A 65 -1.98 15.52 -16.35
N ARG A 66 -3.08 15.03 -16.93
CA ARG A 66 -3.44 15.31 -18.33
C ARG A 66 -4.79 16.02 -18.36
N ARG A 67 -4.88 17.06 -19.17
CA ARG A 67 -6.16 17.72 -19.50
C ARG A 67 -6.90 16.88 -20.55
N ASP A 68 -8.19 17.18 -20.77
CA ASP A 68 -9.04 16.54 -21.79
C ASP A 68 -8.47 16.58 -23.22
N ASP A 69 -7.60 17.55 -23.53
CA ASP A 69 -6.89 17.69 -24.80
C ASP A 69 -5.61 16.84 -24.89
N GLY A 70 -5.31 16.03 -23.86
CA GLY A 70 -4.14 15.15 -23.77
C GLY A 70 -2.84 15.84 -23.35
N ARG A 71 -2.83 17.17 -23.15
CA ARG A 71 -1.62 17.90 -22.74
C ARG A 71 -1.27 17.63 -21.28
N LEU A 72 0.02 17.46 -21.01
CA LEU A 72 0.55 17.38 -19.66
C LEU A 72 0.43 18.75 -18.97
N VAL A 73 -0.14 18.74 -17.77
CA VAL A 73 -0.32 19.94 -16.95
C VAL A 73 0.10 19.66 -15.51
N LEU A 74 0.60 20.70 -14.83
CA LEU A 74 0.76 20.64 -13.38
C LEU A 74 -0.61 20.75 -12.72
N ARG A 75 -0.89 19.87 -11.77
CA ARG A 75 -2.10 19.87 -10.95
C ARG A 75 -1.73 19.74 -9.48
N ASN A 76 -2.62 20.18 -8.61
CA ASN A 76 -2.53 19.83 -7.20
C ASN A 76 -2.75 18.31 -7.04
N PRO A 77 -1.85 17.57 -6.40
CA PRO A 77 -2.02 16.14 -6.11
C PRO A 77 -3.35 15.78 -5.45
N LEU A 78 -3.85 16.62 -4.54
CA LEU A 78 -5.09 16.33 -3.81
C LEU A 78 -6.33 16.43 -4.71
N ASP A 79 -6.33 17.37 -5.67
CA ASP A 79 -7.38 17.46 -6.70
C ASP A 79 -7.38 16.18 -7.54
N GLY A 80 -6.19 15.65 -7.86
CA GLY A 80 -6.05 14.37 -8.55
C GLY A 80 -6.59 13.19 -7.75
N ALA A 81 -6.27 13.08 -6.46
CA ALA A 81 -6.81 12.04 -5.59
C ALA A 81 -8.34 12.12 -5.47
N ALA A 82 -8.92 13.33 -5.43
CA ALA A 82 -10.37 13.52 -5.38
C ALA A 82 -11.09 13.02 -6.65
N THR A 83 -10.40 12.89 -7.79
CA THR A 83 -10.96 12.27 -9.01
C THR A 83 -11.06 10.75 -8.92
N PHE A 84 -10.37 10.12 -7.95
CA PHE A 84 -10.44 8.68 -7.73
C PHE A 84 -11.77 8.31 -7.08
N GLY A 85 -12.74 8.00 -7.93
CA GLY A 85 -14.12 7.75 -7.53
C GLY A 85 -14.35 6.39 -6.85
N PRO A 86 -15.54 6.18 -6.26
CA PRO A 86 -15.92 4.90 -5.70
C PRO A 86 -15.93 3.81 -6.78
N ALA A 87 -15.18 2.73 -6.54
CA ALA A 87 -15.17 1.55 -7.40
C ALA A 87 -15.40 0.27 -6.57
N PRO A 88 -15.99 -0.78 -7.15
CA PRO A 88 -16.05 -2.09 -6.50
C PRO A 88 -14.64 -2.55 -6.10
N GLY A 89 -14.49 -2.99 -4.85
CA GLY A 89 -13.22 -3.50 -4.33
C GLY A 89 -12.23 -2.45 -3.82
N ILE A 90 -12.52 -1.14 -3.91
CA ILE A 90 -11.62 -0.08 -3.41
C ILE A 90 -11.30 -0.21 -1.90
N VAL A 91 -12.29 -0.61 -1.11
CA VAL A 91 -12.10 -0.85 0.34
C VAL A 91 -11.20 -2.06 0.58
N ALA A 92 -11.35 -3.11 -0.22
CA ALA A 92 -10.50 -4.29 -0.14
C ALA A 92 -9.06 -3.96 -0.58
N LEU A 93 -8.88 -3.12 -1.60
CA LEU A 93 -7.58 -2.60 -2.03
C LEU A 93 -6.89 -1.85 -0.89
N ILE A 94 -7.58 -0.89 -0.27
CA ILE A 94 -7.05 -0.12 0.86
C ILE A 94 -6.71 -1.05 2.03
N ALA A 95 -7.60 -1.99 2.36
CA ALA A 95 -7.38 -2.93 3.44
C ALA A 95 -6.18 -3.86 3.20
N VAL A 96 -5.98 -4.32 1.97
CA VAL A 96 -4.82 -5.14 1.60
C VAL A 96 -3.55 -4.32 1.72
N LEU A 97 -3.50 -3.10 1.16
CA LEU A 97 -2.28 -2.28 1.16
C LEU A 97 -1.88 -1.83 2.57
N LEU A 98 -2.83 -1.34 3.36
CA LEU A 98 -2.55 -0.94 4.74
C LEU A 98 -2.36 -2.14 5.67
N GLY A 99 -3.24 -3.14 5.57
CA GLY A 99 -3.21 -4.32 6.44
C GLY A 99 -1.97 -5.17 6.26
N SER A 100 -1.49 -5.35 5.02
CA SER A 100 -0.22 -6.03 4.77
C SER A 100 0.97 -5.26 5.35
N THR A 101 1.01 -3.93 5.19
CA THR A 101 2.07 -3.10 5.79
C THR A 101 2.06 -3.16 7.32
N PHE A 102 0.88 -3.12 7.95
CA PHE A 102 0.76 -3.33 9.39
C PHE A 102 1.22 -4.72 9.82
N PHE A 103 0.86 -5.75 9.05
CA PHE A 103 1.26 -7.12 9.33
C PHE A 103 2.77 -7.30 9.18
N ASP A 104 3.39 -6.72 8.16
CA ASP A 104 4.85 -6.69 7.96
C ASP A 104 5.55 -6.20 9.24
N SER A 105 5.12 -5.05 9.76
CA SER A 105 5.70 -4.51 11.01
C SER A 105 5.44 -5.42 12.22
N ILE A 106 4.23 -5.95 12.37
CA ILE A 106 3.90 -6.87 13.47
C ILE A 106 4.78 -8.12 13.39
N SER A 107 4.95 -8.67 12.20
CA SER A 107 5.68 -9.91 11.95
C SER A 107 7.17 -9.78 12.25
N GLY A 108 7.73 -8.59 12.10
CA GLY A 108 9.10 -8.27 12.49
C GLY A 108 9.31 -8.07 14.01
N THR A 109 8.25 -7.94 14.81
CA THR A 109 8.42 -7.70 16.25
C THR A 109 8.95 -8.92 17.01
N PRO A 110 9.77 -8.73 18.06
CA PRO A 110 10.22 -9.84 18.90
C PRO A 110 9.07 -10.61 19.57
N ALA A 111 7.93 -9.96 19.79
CA ALA A 111 6.74 -10.60 20.36
C ALA A 111 6.15 -11.63 19.38
N TRP A 112 5.94 -11.25 18.12
CA TRP A 112 5.43 -12.15 17.09
C TRP A 112 6.37 -13.33 16.85
N ILE A 113 7.67 -13.07 16.72
CA ILE A 113 8.69 -14.12 16.49
C ILE A 113 8.69 -15.14 17.63
N ARG A 114 8.64 -14.70 18.90
CA ARG A 114 8.58 -15.62 20.04
C ARG A 114 7.29 -16.43 20.08
N THR A 115 6.15 -15.82 19.74
CA THR A 115 4.86 -16.53 19.71
C THR A 115 4.84 -17.58 18.61
N THR A 116 5.28 -17.23 17.40
CA THR A 116 5.31 -18.16 16.26
C THR A 116 6.26 -19.33 16.49
N GLN A 117 7.45 -19.09 17.06
CA GLN A 117 8.41 -20.14 17.42
C GLN A 117 7.92 -21.06 18.55
N GLY A 118 6.99 -20.60 19.40
CA GLY A 118 6.43 -21.38 20.50
C GLY A 118 5.19 -22.20 20.13
N LEU A 119 4.67 -22.05 18.91
CA LEU A 119 3.51 -22.79 18.41
C LEU A 119 3.97 -24.01 17.59
N ASP A 120 3.36 -25.17 17.81
CA ASP A 120 3.52 -26.36 16.95
C ASP A 120 2.71 -26.24 15.64
N ILE A 121 2.64 -25.04 15.06
CA ILE A 121 1.88 -24.72 13.85
C ILE A 121 2.86 -24.23 12.77
N PRO A 122 2.76 -24.70 11.51
CA PRO A 122 3.64 -24.22 10.44
C PRO A 122 3.63 -22.69 10.29
N GLU A 123 4.80 -22.09 10.13
CA GLU A 123 4.96 -20.63 10.03
C GLU A 123 4.11 -20.03 8.90
N VAL A 124 4.07 -20.67 7.73
CA VAL A 124 3.22 -20.26 6.60
C VAL A 124 1.75 -20.12 7.00
N LEU A 125 1.22 -21.02 7.84
CA LEU A 125 -0.18 -20.98 8.26
C LEU A 125 -0.38 -19.85 9.27
N THR A 126 0.51 -19.70 10.25
CA THR A 126 0.43 -18.65 11.25
C THR A 126 0.56 -17.26 10.62
N SER A 127 1.50 -17.07 9.69
CA SER A 127 1.67 -15.83 8.94
C SER A 127 0.52 -15.55 7.98
N THR A 128 -0.04 -16.58 7.32
CA THR A 128 -1.24 -16.41 6.47
C THR A 128 -2.44 -15.96 7.30
N LEU A 129 -2.69 -16.60 8.45
CA LEU A 129 -3.79 -16.23 9.34
C LEU A 129 -3.58 -14.83 9.94
N GLY A 130 -2.36 -14.53 10.38
CA GLY A 130 -1.99 -13.20 10.87
C GLY A 130 -2.26 -12.11 9.84
N LEU A 131 -1.77 -12.29 8.62
CA LEU A 131 -1.99 -11.38 7.50
C LEU A 131 -3.49 -11.13 7.25
N LEU A 132 -4.28 -12.21 7.15
CA LEU A 132 -5.72 -12.11 6.90
C LEU A 132 -6.46 -11.42 8.05
N VAL A 133 -6.09 -11.70 9.31
CA VAL A 133 -6.69 -11.07 10.50
C VAL A 133 -6.37 -9.58 10.53
N VAL A 134 -5.13 -9.18 10.25
CA VAL A 134 -4.74 -7.76 10.25
C VAL A 134 -5.44 -7.01 9.10
N ILE A 135 -5.48 -7.59 7.89
CA ILE A 135 -6.22 -7.01 6.76
C ILE A 135 -7.71 -6.85 7.09
N ALA A 136 -8.33 -7.87 7.70
CA ALA A 136 -9.73 -7.81 8.11
C ALA A 136 -9.97 -6.76 9.20
N ALA A 137 -9.06 -6.62 10.17
CA ALA A 137 -9.15 -5.61 11.23
C ALA A 137 -9.04 -4.19 10.66
N VAL A 138 -8.12 -3.95 9.73
CA VAL A 138 -7.99 -2.66 9.04
C VAL A 138 -9.23 -2.37 8.19
N ALA A 139 -9.72 -3.35 7.43
CA ALA A 139 -10.97 -3.20 6.67
C ALA A 139 -12.15 -2.83 7.58
N ALA A 140 -12.30 -3.54 8.71
CA ALA A 140 -13.36 -3.31 9.67
C ALA A 140 -13.25 -1.92 10.30
N GLY A 141 -12.05 -1.50 10.72
CA GLY A 141 -11.81 -0.16 11.25
C GLY A 141 -12.22 0.93 10.28
N PHE A 142 -11.78 0.83 9.02
CA PHE A 142 -12.15 1.77 7.97
C PHE A 142 -13.65 1.80 7.67
N VAL A 143 -14.28 0.62 7.52
CA VAL A 143 -15.71 0.52 7.26
C VAL A 143 -16.52 1.08 8.43
N VAL A 144 -16.18 0.74 9.67
CA VAL A 144 -16.87 1.25 10.86
C VAL A 144 -16.72 2.77 10.95
N ALA A 145 -15.50 3.30 10.80
CA ALA A 145 -15.26 4.73 10.86
C ALA A 145 -16.05 5.51 9.79
N THR A 146 -16.05 5.03 8.55
CA THR A 146 -16.76 5.68 7.44
C THR A 146 -18.29 5.51 7.52
N LEU A 147 -18.80 4.40 8.05
CA LEU A 147 -20.23 4.23 8.32
C LEU A 147 -20.70 5.14 9.45
N LEU A 148 -19.91 5.28 10.53
CA LEU A 148 -20.20 6.23 11.61
C LEU A 148 -20.16 7.67 11.08
N ALA A 149 -19.17 8.00 10.25
CA ALA A 149 -19.09 9.31 9.60
C ALA A 149 -20.33 9.60 8.76
N GLY A 150 -20.78 8.63 7.96
CA GLY A 150 -22.01 8.73 7.18
C GLY A 150 -23.25 8.96 8.04
N ARG A 151 -23.39 8.21 9.14
CA ARG A 151 -24.52 8.35 10.08
C ARG A 151 -24.54 9.70 10.77
N ILE A 152 -23.39 10.16 11.27
CA ILE A 152 -23.25 11.43 12.00
C ILE A 152 -23.41 12.62 11.05
N GLY A 153 -22.85 12.53 9.84
CA GLY A 153 -22.99 13.53 8.78
C GLY A 153 -24.34 13.49 8.06
N GLN A 154 -25.30 12.70 8.57
CA GLN A 154 -26.63 12.49 7.99
C GLN A 154 -26.62 12.20 6.49
N GLN A 155 -25.60 11.48 6.02
CA GLN A 155 -25.60 11.00 4.66
C GLN A 155 -26.67 9.91 4.51
N GLY A 156 -27.36 9.97 3.37
CA GLY A 156 -28.41 9.03 3.03
C GLY A 156 -27.88 7.62 2.81
N ARG A 157 -28.57 6.84 1.98
CA ARG A 157 -28.26 5.41 1.78
C ARG A 157 -27.01 5.14 0.91
N GLN A 158 -26.21 6.16 0.60
CA GLN A 158 -25.04 5.99 -0.26
C GLN A 158 -23.92 5.22 0.47
N PRO A 159 -23.12 4.43 -0.26
CA PRO A 159 -22.01 3.68 0.33
C PRO A 159 -20.84 4.63 0.68
N VAL A 160 -20.93 5.27 1.85
CA VAL A 160 -19.93 6.21 2.38
C VAL A 160 -18.49 5.67 2.40
N PRO A 161 -18.21 4.37 2.69
CA PRO A 161 -16.84 3.86 2.63
C PRO A 161 -16.15 4.08 1.28
N GLY A 162 -16.85 3.87 0.17
CA GLY A 162 -16.31 4.11 -1.17
C GLY A 162 -16.13 5.59 -1.49
N LEU A 163 -16.99 6.46 -0.93
CA LEU A 163 -16.92 7.90 -1.13
C LEU A 163 -15.77 8.58 -0.40
N LEU A 164 -15.31 7.99 0.71
CA LEU A 164 -14.19 8.46 1.53
C LEU A 164 -12.89 7.69 1.26
N ALA A 165 -12.92 6.63 0.45
CA ALA A 165 -11.76 5.80 0.17
C ALA A 165 -10.51 6.58 -0.30
N HIS A 166 -10.67 7.57 -1.18
CA HIS A 166 -9.55 8.35 -1.69
C HIS A 166 -8.82 9.16 -0.61
N SER A 167 -9.48 9.47 0.51
CA SER A 167 -8.85 10.24 1.58
C SER A 167 -7.72 9.46 2.26
N VAL A 168 -7.63 8.15 2.07
CA VAL A 168 -6.61 7.29 2.66
C VAL A 168 -5.45 7.02 1.69
N ILE A 169 -5.56 7.40 0.42
CA ILE A 169 -4.47 7.23 -0.57
C ILE A 169 -3.16 7.88 -0.10
N PRO A 170 -3.16 9.11 0.46
CA PRO A 170 -1.92 9.72 0.94
C PRO A 170 -1.26 8.93 2.07
N ILE A 171 -2.05 8.30 2.94
CA ILE A 171 -1.54 7.42 4.00
C ILE A 171 -0.84 6.22 3.39
N ILE A 172 -1.46 5.56 2.40
CA ILE A 172 -0.87 4.41 1.70
C ILE A 172 0.48 4.79 1.08
N VAL A 173 0.55 5.91 0.36
CA VAL A 173 1.80 6.38 -0.26
C VAL A 173 2.86 6.70 0.79
N GLY A 174 2.48 7.39 1.88
CA GLY A 174 3.39 7.69 2.98
C GLY A 174 3.96 6.42 3.63
N TYR A 175 3.13 5.41 3.85
CA TYR A 175 3.57 4.12 4.40
C TYR A 175 4.51 3.37 3.46
N VAL A 176 4.20 3.33 2.16
CA VAL A 176 5.05 2.66 1.17
C VAL A 176 6.43 3.29 1.15
N VAL A 177 6.52 4.62 1.17
CA VAL A 177 7.81 5.32 1.27
C VAL A 177 8.51 4.98 2.58
N ALA A 178 7.81 5.01 3.72
CA ALA A 178 8.43 4.71 5.00
C ALA A 178 8.98 3.27 5.08
N HIS A 179 8.21 2.28 4.66
CA HIS A 179 8.59 0.87 4.79
C HIS A 179 9.62 0.45 3.76
N TYR A 180 9.51 0.94 2.53
CA TYR A 180 10.30 0.42 1.41
C TYR A 180 11.44 1.33 0.98
N PHE A 181 11.69 2.49 1.63
CA PHE A 181 12.77 3.39 1.26
C PHE A 181 14.16 2.73 1.33
N SER A 182 14.49 2.09 2.46
CA SER A 182 15.77 1.39 2.61
C SER A 182 15.88 0.19 1.66
N LEU A 183 14.80 -0.57 1.52
CA LEU A 183 14.74 -1.70 0.59
C LEU A 183 14.99 -1.24 -0.84
N LEU A 184 14.37 -0.15 -1.28
CA LEU A 184 14.58 0.44 -2.61
C LEU A 184 16.05 0.81 -2.84
N LEU A 185 16.71 1.38 -1.84
CA LEU A 185 18.12 1.76 -1.96
C LEU A 185 19.05 0.54 -2.03
N PHE A 186 18.84 -0.47 -1.18
CA PHE A 186 19.75 -1.61 -1.09
C PHE A 186 19.45 -2.68 -2.14
N GLU A 187 18.19 -3.06 -2.31
CA GLU A 187 17.79 -4.03 -3.33
C GLU A 187 17.76 -3.41 -4.73
N GLY A 188 17.60 -2.08 -4.85
CA GLY A 188 17.82 -1.37 -6.11
C GLY A 188 19.28 -1.47 -6.58
N GLN A 189 20.25 -1.31 -5.67
CA GLN A 189 21.66 -1.57 -5.99
C GLN A 189 21.86 -3.03 -6.40
N ARG A 190 21.33 -3.99 -5.65
CA ARG A 190 21.42 -5.41 -5.98
C ARG A 190 20.84 -5.71 -7.37
N ALA A 191 19.69 -5.12 -7.70
CA ALA A 191 19.06 -5.29 -9.00
C ALA A 191 19.97 -4.79 -10.15
N VAL A 192 20.62 -3.63 -9.98
CA VAL A 192 21.58 -3.10 -10.98
C VAL A 192 22.82 -3.99 -11.10
N ILE A 193 23.32 -4.51 -9.98
CA ILE A 193 24.47 -5.44 -9.96
C ILE A 193 24.13 -6.72 -10.73
N LEU A 194 22.99 -7.36 -10.42
CA LEU A 194 22.53 -8.57 -11.10
C LEU A 194 22.23 -8.34 -12.58
N LEU A 195 21.68 -7.17 -12.92
CA LEU A 195 21.42 -6.79 -14.32
C LEU A 195 22.71 -6.54 -15.11
N SER A 196 23.84 -6.32 -14.45
CA SER A 196 25.14 -6.15 -15.12
C SER A 196 25.67 -7.46 -15.70
N ASP A 197 25.38 -8.60 -15.08
CA ASP A 197 25.68 -9.94 -15.59
C ASP A 197 24.48 -10.90 -15.40
N PRO A 198 23.40 -10.73 -16.18
CA PRO A 198 22.13 -11.41 -15.92
C PRO A 198 22.17 -12.93 -16.17
N LEU A 199 23.15 -13.40 -16.95
CA LEU A 199 23.31 -14.82 -17.31
C LEU A 199 24.54 -15.45 -16.65
N ASP A 200 25.22 -14.73 -15.75
CA ASP A 200 26.47 -15.19 -15.10
C ASP A 200 27.53 -15.63 -16.12
N THR A 201 27.67 -14.85 -17.19
CA THR A 201 28.55 -15.13 -18.34
C THR A 201 29.88 -14.37 -18.25
N GLY A 202 30.06 -13.57 -17.21
CA GLY A 202 31.12 -12.56 -17.10
C GLY A 202 30.78 -11.26 -17.85
N ALA A 203 29.52 -11.04 -18.23
CA ALA A 203 29.10 -9.79 -18.85
C ALA A 203 29.17 -8.64 -17.83
N ASN A 204 29.38 -7.40 -18.30
CA ASN A 204 29.35 -6.22 -17.44
C ASN A 204 28.62 -5.06 -18.12
N LEU A 205 27.33 -5.28 -18.40
CA LEU A 205 26.52 -4.38 -19.24
C LEU A 205 26.40 -2.97 -18.67
N LEU A 206 26.35 -2.83 -17.34
CA LEU A 206 26.17 -1.55 -16.64
C LEU A 206 27.40 -1.11 -15.86
N GLY A 207 28.52 -1.84 -15.95
CA GLY A 207 29.74 -1.53 -15.23
C GLY A 207 29.75 -1.96 -13.75
N ALA A 208 28.67 -2.54 -13.22
CA ALA A 208 28.52 -2.89 -11.80
C ALA A 208 28.65 -4.40 -11.51
N ALA A 209 29.05 -5.22 -12.48
CA ALA A 209 29.24 -6.66 -12.26
C ALA A 209 30.31 -6.89 -11.17
N GLY A 210 29.99 -7.76 -10.20
CA GLY A 210 30.88 -8.07 -9.07
C GLY A 210 30.97 -6.98 -7.99
N ALA A 211 30.22 -5.87 -8.11
CA ALA A 211 30.10 -4.91 -7.02
C ALA A 211 29.29 -5.48 -5.85
N ALA A 212 29.46 -4.90 -4.66
CA ALA A 212 28.68 -5.20 -3.47
C ALA A 212 27.69 -4.07 -3.17
N VAL A 213 26.58 -4.39 -2.49
CA VAL A 213 25.63 -3.38 -2.01
C VAL A 213 26.32 -2.52 -0.95
N ASP A 214 26.28 -1.19 -1.15
CA ASP A 214 26.80 -0.23 -0.19
C ASP A 214 25.72 0.11 0.85
N TYR A 215 25.79 -0.55 2.00
CA TYR A 215 24.94 -0.25 3.16
C TYR A 215 25.33 1.06 3.88
N GLY A 216 26.48 1.65 3.55
CA GLY A 216 26.94 2.94 4.07
C GLY A 216 26.40 4.15 3.31
N MET A 217 25.71 3.95 2.18
CA MET A 217 25.15 5.01 1.34
C MET A 217 24.17 5.93 2.09
N VAL A 218 23.46 5.40 3.09
CA VAL A 218 22.47 6.13 3.88
C VAL A 218 22.59 5.76 5.36
N THR A 219 22.49 6.76 6.23
CA THR A 219 22.57 6.52 7.69
C THR A 219 21.22 6.04 8.24
N VAL A 220 21.26 5.31 9.36
CA VAL A 220 20.05 4.90 10.10
C VAL A 220 19.20 6.12 10.50
N THR A 221 19.84 7.22 10.89
CA THR A 221 19.15 8.47 11.22
C THR A 221 18.41 9.05 10.01
N THR A 222 19.00 8.99 8.82
CA THR A 222 18.33 9.43 7.59
C THR A 222 17.14 8.55 7.25
N ILE A 223 17.28 7.22 7.36
CA ILE A 223 16.17 6.27 7.15
C ILE A 223 15.01 6.60 8.11
N ALA A 224 15.30 6.72 9.40
CA ALA A 224 14.29 7.05 10.42
C ALA A 224 13.60 8.40 10.14
N LEU A 225 14.36 9.42 9.70
CA LEU A 225 13.80 10.72 9.35
C LEU A 225 12.85 10.62 8.15
N VAL A 226 13.26 9.92 7.08
CA VAL A 226 12.41 9.70 5.89
C VAL A 226 11.13 8.97 6.29
N GLN A 227 11.23 7.94 7.13
CA GLN A 227 10.09 7.18 7.63
C GLN A 227 9.09 8.08 8.38
N VAL A 228 9.57 8.84 9.38
CA VAL A 228 8.70 9.72 10.18
C VAL A 228 8.07 10.79 9.30
N VAL A 229 8.84 11.45 8.44
CA VAL A 229 8.33 12.51 7.55
C VAL A 229 7.29 11.93 6.58
N ALA A 230 7.55 10.77 5.98
CA ALA A 230 6.62 10.14 5.04
C ALA A 230 5.29 9.74 5.71
N VAL A 231 5.35 9.13 6.90
CA VAL A 231 4.15 8.76 7.68
C VAL A 231 3.36 10.01 8.07
N VAL A 232 4.01 11.02 8.64
CA VAL A 232 3.33 12.24 9.10
C VAL A 232 2.74 13.02 7.93
N ALA A 233 3.50 13.22 6.85
CA ALA A 233 3.01 13.92 5.66
C ALA A 233 1.83 13.19 5.02
N GLY A 234 1.91 11.85 4.88
CA GLY A 234 0.82 11.03 4.37
C GLY A 234 -0.47 11.19 5.19
N HIS A 235 -0.37 11.20 6.52
CA HIS A 235 -1.53 11.39 7.40
C HIS A 235 -2.09 12.81 7.36
N VAL A 236 -1.24 13.85 7.35
CA VAL A 236 -1.69 15.24 7.23
C VAL A 236 -2.46 15.44 5.92
N LEU A 237 -1.92 14.97 4.79
CA LEU A 237 -2.58 15.05 3.49
C LEU A 237 -3.87 14.24 3.43
N ALA A 238 -3.93 13.10 4.11
CA ALA A 238 -5.15 12.31 4.23
C ALA A 238 -6.23 12.99 5.06
N VAL A 239 -5.86 13.66 6.16
CA VAL A 239 -6.79 14.46 6.97
C VAL A 239 -7.35 15.62 6.15
N VAL A 240 -6.51 16.32 5.38
CA VAL A 240 -6.97 17.39 4.47
C VAL A 240 -7.94 16.82 3.43
N SER A 241 -7.58 15.71 2.79
CA SER A 241 -8.45 15.05 1.80
C SER A 241 -9.79 14.57 2.40
N ALA A 242 -9.76 14.06 3.63
CA ALA A 242 -10.95 13.64 4.36
C ALA A 242 -11.84 14.84 4.69
N HIS A 243 -11.24 15.96 5.09
CA HIS A 243 -11.96 17.19 5.39
C HIS A 243 -12.64 17.77 4.16
N ASP A 244 -11.90 17.93 3.07
CA ASP A 244 -12.43 18.45 1.81
C ASP A 244 -13.59 17.58 1.31
N ARG A 245 -13.45 16.25 1.42
CA ARG A 245 -14.52 15.33 1.06
C ARG A 245 -15.71 15.40 2.01
N ALA A 246 -15.48 15.52 3.31
CA ALA A 246 -16.54 15.63 4.31
C ALA A 246 -17.36 16.92 4.10
N VAL A 247 -16.72 18.04 3.79
CA VAL A 247 -17.40 19.31 3.46
C VAL A 247 -18.19 19.20 2.16
N ALA A 248 -17.68 18.46 1.17
CA ALA A 248 -18.39 18.24 -0.09
C ALA A 248 -19.57 17.26 0.03
N LEU A 249 -19.52 16.30 0.96
CA LEU A 249 -20.55 15.28 1.14
C LEU A 249 -21.59 15.66 2.19
N PHE A 250 -21.20 16.18 3.34
CA PHE A 250 -22.09 16.37 4.49
C PHE A 250 -22.70 17.79 4.51
N PRO A 251 -23.87 17.97 5.14
CA PRO A 251 -24.37 19.31 5.46
C PRO A 251 -23.31 20.09 6.26
N LEU A 252 -23.13 21.39 5.96
CA LEU A 252 -22.09 22.23 6.59
C LEU A 252 -22.12 22.22 8.12
N THR A 253 -23.31 22.11 8.71
CA THR A 253 -23.49 22.05 10.18
C THR A 253 -22.95 20.76 10.81
N GLN A 254 -22.78 19.70 10.01
CA GLN A 254 -22.37 18.37 10.46
C GLN A 254 -21.05 17.91 9.86
N ALA A 255 -20.51 18.61 8.86
CA ALA A 255 -19.25 18.23 8.21
C ALA A 255 -18.09 18.07 9.21
N VAL A 256 -17.99 18.97 10.20
CA VAL A 256 -16.93 18.92 11.23
C VAL A 256 -17.09 17.73 12.16
N VAL A 257 -18.30 17.40 12.59
CA VAL A 257 -18.55 16.29 13.53
C VAL A 257 -18.56 14.95 12.80
N GLY A 258 -19.08 14.92 11.58
CA GLY A 258 -19.16 13.74 10.72
C GLY A 258 -17.80 13.16 10.36
N GLN A 259 -16.75 13.98 10.21
CA GLN A 259 -15.40 13.48 9.94
C GLN A 259 -14.67 12.90 11.16
N LEU A 260 -15.13 13.17 12.40
CA LEU A 260 -14.40 12.79 13.63
C LEU A 260 -14.10 11.28 13.74
N PRO A 261 -15.02 10.35 13.41
CA PRO A 261 -14.70 8.93 13.45
C PRO A 261 -13.55 8.52 12.52
N LEU A 262 -13.52 9.10 11.31
CA LEU A 262 -12.46 8.84 10.35
C LEU A 262 -11.13 9.45 10.80
N MET A 263 -11.15 10.66 11.35
CA MET A 263 -9.95 11.30 11.92
C MET A 263 -9.40 10.50 13.11
N ALA A 264 -10.26 10.00 14.00
CA ALA A 264 -9.87 9.16 15.11
C ALA A 264 -9.21 7.87 14.63
N MET A 265 -9.79 7.21 13.62
CA MET A 265 -9.18 6.02 13.00
C MET A 265 -7.81 6.33 12.40
N MET A 266 -7.66 7.42 11.65
CA MET A 266 -6.38 7.84 11.09
C MET A 266 -5.34 8.09 12.19
N ALA A 267 -5.71 8.77 13.27
CA ALA A 267 -4.81 9.02 14.40
C ALA A 267 -4.39 7.71 15.09
N LEU A 268 -5.31 6.78 15.30
CA LEU A 268 -5.00 5.45 15.84
C LEU A 268 -4.04 4.67 14.93
N TYR A 269 -4.21 4.75 13.61
CA TYR A 269 -3.28 4.14 12.66
C TYR A 269 -1.91 4.80 12.69
N THR A 270 -1.81 6.12 12.83
CA THR A 270 -0.52 6.80 13.00
C THR A 270 0.18 6.34 14.27
N ILE A 271 -0.53 6.34 15.41
CA ILE A 271 0.04 5.92 16.71
C ILE A 271 0.49 4.47 16.63
N GLY A 272 -0.35 3.57 16.09
CA GLY A 272 -0.02 2.17 15.92
C GLY A 272 1.18 1.96 14.99
N GLY A 273 1.16 2.62 13.83
CA GLY A 273 2.22 2.53 12.82
C GLY A 273 3.56 3.03 13.33
N LEU A 274 3.60 4.21 13.98
CA LEU A 274 4.83 4.73 14.58
C LEU A 274 5.31 3.85 15.73
N THR A 275 4.41 3.31 16.56
CA THR A 275 4.79 2.40 17.64
C THR A 275 5.45 1.13 17.09
N LEU A 276 4.86 0.54 16.04
CA LEU A 276 5.41 -0.65 15.40
C LEU A 276 6.73 -0.38 14.69
N LEU A 277 6.85 0.77 14.02
CA LEU A 277 8.08 1.20 13.35
C LEU A 277 9.28 1.29 14.30
N PHE A 278 9.06 1.69 15.55
CA PHE A 278 10.11 1.72 16.58
C PHE A 278 10.24 0.42 17.39
N ALA A 279 9.34 -0.55 17.18
CA ALA A 279 9.35 -1.84 17.87
C ALA A 279 10.06 -2.95 17.08
N THR A 280 10.29 -2.72 15.79
CA THR A 280 11.07 -3.55 14.85
C THR A 280 12.49 -3.01 14.73
#